data_AF-A0A5B0PIB4-F1
#
_entry.id   AF-A0A5B0PIB4-F1
#
_cell.length_a   1.000
_cell.length_b   1.000
_cell.length_c   1.000
_cell.angle_alpha   90.00
_cell.angle_beta   90.00
_cell.angle_gamma   90.00
#
_symmetry.space_group_name_H-M   'P 1'
#
loop_
_entity.id
_entity.type
_entity.pdbx_description
1 polymer ?
#
loop_
_entity_poly.entity_id
_entity_poly.type
_entity_poly.pdbx_seq_one_letter_code
_entity_poly.pdbx_strand_id
1 'polypeptide(L)'
;MTLWGKTAETFEAPTESIVAFQGVKVGDFGGRNLSMISSSVMLVNPDIPEAFDLKGWYDNEGVNAKIQSFANTGTGIGREITEDSLKTVAEIKDTQLGMNERGDYFNFRATIMYIKSETISYPACPTERCNKKLLRDGDDEWRCEKCDKLFPAPDHRYLIQMTVQDHTGTLWLSGFNEVGQIILPMNANELIGIKETDEAQYQKIVTDATAKTYTMVCRAKEETYNDVNRTKYSVLRIAPVDWVAAGLQLAETLLKNYSA
;
A
#
# COMPACT_ATOMS: atom_id res chain seq x y z
N MET A 1 6.74 21.29 -3.78
CA MET A 1 6.84 22.01 -2.50
C MET A 1 5.46 22.50 -2.15
N THR A 2 4.94 22.19 -0.97
CA THR A 2 3.63 22.64 -0.50
C THR A 2 3.80 23.66 0.63
N LEU A 3 3.19 24.83 0.45
CA LEU A 3 3.06 25.88 1.47
C LEU A 3 1.70 25.75 2.15
N TRP A 4 1.58 26.16 3.42
CA TRP A 4 0.34 26.02 4.19
C TRP A 4 -0.07 27.32 4.88
N GLY A 5 -1.36 27.46 5.14
CA GLY A 5 -1.94 28.57 5.91
C GLY A 5 -1.57 29.94 5.38
N LYS A 6 -1.30 30.88 6.30
CA LYS A 6 -0.98 32.28 5.97
C LYS A 6 0.21 32.40 5.04
N THR A 7 1.24 31.56 5.18
CA THR A 7 2.41 31.58 4.30
C THR A 7 2.03 31.29 2.84
N ALA A 8 1.06 30.41 2.59
CA ALA A 8 0.56 30.16 1.25
C ALA A 8 -0.30 31.31 0.73
N GLU A 9 -1.14 31.91 1.59
CA GLU A 9 -2.03 33.02 1.24
C GLU A 9 -1.26 34.29 0.88
N THR A 10 -0.16 34.56 1.57
CA THR A 10 0.65 35.77 1.40
C THR A 10 1.94 35.50 0.63
N PHE A 11 2.06 34.35 -0.05
CA PHE A 11 3.27 34.04 -0.79
C PHE A 11 3.36 34.93 -2.02
N GLU A 12 4.33 35.84 -2.01
CA GLU A 12 4.69 36.65 -3.17
C GLU A 12 6.21 36.59 -3.35
N ALA A 13 6.63 36.07 -4.51
CA ALA A 13 8.02 36.10 -4.94
C ALA A 13 8.02 36.37 -6.45
N PRO A 14 8.87 37.28 -6.95
CA PRO A 14 9.06 37.44 -8.38
C PRO A 14 9.41 36.12 -9.05
N THR A 15 8.95 35.91 -10.28
CA THR A 15 9.38 34.77 -11.10
C THR A 15 10.91 34.72 -11.14
N GLU A 16 11.48 33.51 -11.14
CA GLU A 16 12.95 33.29 -11.13
C GLU A 16 13.66 33.71 -9.83
N SER A 17 12.92 34.00 -8.76
CA SER A 17 13.50 34.17 -7.43
C SER A 17 14.07 32.86 -6.91
N ILE A 18 15.21 32.95 -6.24
CA ILE A 18 15.79 31.83 -5.50
C ILE A 18 15.11 31.74 -4.14
N VAL A 19 14.63 30.56 -3.77
CA VAL A 19 13.94 30.36 -2.48
C VAL A 19 14.67 29.29 -1.68
N ALA A 20 15.17 29.65 -0.50
CA ALA A 20 15.77 28.72 0.44
C ALA A 20 14.74 28.24 1.45
N PHE A 21 14.77 26.93 1.74
CA PHE A 21 13.89 26.29 2.69
C PHE A 21 14.70 25.55 3.75
N GLN A 22 14.36 25.75 5.02
CA GLN A 22 14.93 25.03 6.14
C GLN A 22 13.85 24.26 6.90
N GLY A 23 14.15 23.02 7.30
CA GLY A 23 13.27 22.20 8.13
C GLY A 23 11.97 21.80 7.42
N VAL A 24 12.06 21.28 6.20
CA VAL A 24 10.89 20.80 5.42
C VAL A 24 10.70 19.29 5.58
N LYS A 25 9.44 18.84 5.48
CA LYS A 25 9.11 17.42 5.45
C LYS A 25 9.28 16.88 4.04
N VAL A 26 10.04 15.80 3.90
CA VAL A 26 10.13 15.03 2.66
C VAL A 26 8.95 14.05 2.60
N GLY A 27 8.25 14.04 1.47
CA GLY A 27 7.20 13.08 1.15
C GLY A 27 7.54 12.31 -0.12
N ASP A 28 6.87 11.19 -0.28
CA ASP A 28 7.09 10.23 -1.38
C ASP A 28 5.87 10.08 -2.30
N PHE A 29 4.77 10.77 -1.98
CA PHE A 29 3.58 10.80 -2.83
C PHE A 29 3.90 11.28 -4.25
N GLY A 30 3.68 10.42 -5.23
CA GLY A 30 4.03 10.69 -6.62
C GLY A 30 5.53 10.83 -6.85
N GLY A 31 6.40 10.21 -6.05
CA GLY A 31 7.86 10.22 -6.22
C GLY A 31 8.60 10.87 -5.06
N ARG A 32 9.05 12.13 -5.22
CA ARG A 32 9.61 12.93 -4.12
C ARG A 32 8.96 14.31 -4.12
N ASN A 33 8.40 14.68 -2.98
CA ASN A 33 7.79 15.98 -2.74
C ASN A 33 8.27 16.56 -1.41
N LEU A 34 8.04 17.86 -1.23
CA LEU A 34 8.42 18.60 -0.03
C LEU A 34 7.20 19.34 0.49
N SER A 35 7.03 19.40 1.80
CA SER A 35 5.97 20.15 2.48
C SER A 35 6.57 20.95 3.62
N MET A 36 6.15 22.20 3.78
CA MET A 36 6.42 22.94 5.01
C MET A 36 5.70 22.29 6.19
N ILE A 37 6.30 22.44 7.37
CA ILE A 37 5.75 22.14 8.69
C ILE A 37 5.79 23.43 9.52
N SER A 38 5.21 23.42 10.73
CA SER A 38 5.13 24.62 11.58
C SER A 38 6.49 25.24 11.91
N SER A 39 7.56 24.44 11.95
CA SER A 39 8.94 24.89 12.19
C SER A 39 9.74 25.20 10.91
N SER A 40 9.12 25.12 9.73
CA SER A 40 9.82 25.41 8.48
C SER A 40 10.08 26.90 8.31
N VAL A 41 11.23 27.25 7.75
CA VAL A 41 11.60 28.62 7.39
C VAL A 41 11.75 28.71 5.87
N MET A 42 11.27 29.79 5.27
CA MET A 42 11.38 30.09 3.84
C MET A 42 11.95 31.49 3.67
N LEU A 43 13.00 31.63 2.86
CA LEU A 43 13.66 32.91 2.55
C LEU A 43 13.70 33.11 1.04
N VAL A 44 13.27 34.27 0.58
CA VAL A 44 13.28 34.66 -0.85
C VAL A 44 14.52 35.51 -1.11
N ASN A 45 15.30 35.15 -2.13
CA ASN A 45 16.57 35.74 -2.53
C ASN A 45 17.51 35.99 -1.34
N PRO A 46 17.86 34.94 -0.57
CA PRO A 46 18.76 35.08 0.57
C PRO A 46 20.17 35.50 0.12
N ASP A 47 20.83 36.31 0.94
CA ASP A 47 22.22 36.74 0.74
C ASP A 47 23.19 35.65 1.22
N ILE A 48 23.25 34.55 0.47
CA ILE A 48 24.12 33.40 0.73
C ILE A 48 24.82 32.93 -0.56
N PRO A 49 26.05 32.40 -0.50
CA PRO A 49 26.81 31.98 -1.68
C PRO A 49 26.04 31.07 -2.63
N GLU A 50 25.32 30.08 -2.09
CA GLU A 50 24.57 29.08 -2.87
C GLU A 50 23.43 29.71 -3.67
N ALA A 51 22.84 30.79 -3.18
CA ALA A 51 21.80 31.52 -3.89
C ALA A 51 22.37 32.33 -5.05
N PHE A 52 23.56 32.93 -4.87
CA PHE A 52 24.27 33.61 -5.95
C PHE A 52 24.72 32.64 -7.04
N ASP A 53 25.27 31.48 -6.65
CA ASP A 53 25.69 30.44 -7.58
C ASP A 53 24.50 29.91 -8.39
N LEU A 54 23.37 29.62 -7.73
CA LEU A 54 22.17 29.13 -8.39
C LEU A 54 21.55 30.18 -9.31
N LYS A 55 21.53 31.46 -8.89
CA LYS A 55 21.05 32.57 -9.73
C LYS A 55 21.94 32.75 -10.95
N GLY A 56 23.26 32.76 -10.78
CA GLY A 56 24.23 32.82 -11.86
C GLY A 56 24.07 31.67 -12.85
N TRP A 57 23.93 30.43 -12.37
CA TRP A 57 23.65 29.29 -13.25
C TRP A 57 22.32 29.43 -14.00
N TYR A 58 21.25 29.82 -13.31
CA TYR A 58 19.92 29.90 -13.90
C TYR A 58 19.86 30.93 -15.04
N ASP A 59 20.45 32.10 -14.84
CA ASP A 59 20.44 33.21 -15.80
C ASP A 59 21.29 32.92 -17.05
N ASN A 60 22.33 32.08 -16.94
CA ASN A 60 23.21 31.73 -18.06
C ASN A 60 22.75 30.49 -18.84
N GLU A 61 22.32 29.44 -18.15
CA GLU A 61 22.02 28.14 -18.76
C GLU A 61 20.69 27.54 -18.29
N GLY A 62 20.38 27.68 -17.00
CA GLY A 62 19.26 26.99 -16.36
C GLY A 62 17.87 27.39 -16.87
N VAL A 63 17.71 28.61 -17.40
CA VAL A 63 16.45 29.09 -18.01
C VAL A 63 15.99 28.20 -19.17
N ASN A 64 16.92 27.58 -19.88
CA ASN A 64 16.65 26.67 -21.01
C ASN A 64 16.76 25.18 -20.64
N ALA A 65 17.05 24.87 -19.37
CA ALA A 65 17.23 23.49 -18.93
C ALA A 65 15.91 22.71 -18.97
N LYS A 66 15.96 21.46 -19.45
CA LYS A 66 14.82 20.55 -19.36
C LYS A 66 14.70 20.01 -17.93
N ILE A 67 13.68 20.48 -17.21
CA ILE A 67 13.38 20.00 -15.85
C ILE A 67 12.65 18.66 -15.93
N GLN A 68 13.16 17.66 -15.23
CA GLN A 68 12.49 16.37 -15.07
C GLN A 68 11.55 16.41 -13.87
N SER A 69 10.32 15.93 -14.07
CA SER A 69 9.40 15.74 -12.95
C SER A 69 9.85 14.55 -12.12
N PHE A 70 9.87 14.71 -10.79
CA PHE A 70 9.98 13.57 -9.87
C PHE A 70 8.70 12.72 -9.83
N ALA A 71 7.66 13.09 -10.59
CA ALA A 71 6.43 12.31 -10.73
C ALA A 71 6.75 10.86 -11.09
N ASN A 72 6.61 9.95 -10.13
CA ASN A 72 6.65 8.52 -10.44
C ASN A 72 5.35 8.19 -11.19
N THR A 73 5.44 8.01 -12.50
CA THR A 73 4.32 7.60 -13.36
C THR A 73 3.92 6.13 -13.15
N GLY A 74 4.70 5.39 -12.34
CA GLY A 74 4.27 4.14 -11.73
C GLY A 74 3.24 4.42 -10.64
N THR A 75 2.04 3.87 -10.82
CA THR A 75 0.92 3.87 -9.86
C THR A 75 1.39 4.03 -8.41
N GLY A 76 1.15 5.21 -7.83
CA GLY A 76 1.48 5.60 -6.44
C GLY A 76 0.68 4.80 -5.41
N ILE A 77 0.81 3.48 -5.49
CA ILE A 77 0.19 2.50 -4.62
C ILE A 77 1.18 2.24 -3.48
N GLY A 78 0.92 2.91 -2.37
CA GLY A 78 1.62 2.71 -1.10
C GLY A 78 2.58 3.85 -0.76
N ARG A 79 2.13 4.72 0.15
CA ARG A 79 3.01 5.56 0.97
C ARG A 79 4.09 4.69 1.60
N GLU A 80 5.28 5.23 1.78
CA GLU A 80 6.32 4.69 2.66
C GLU A 80 5.70 4.33 4.02
N ILE A 81 5.99 3.11 4.47
CA ILE A 81 5.48 2.64 5.75
C ILE A 81 6.40 3.21 6.83
N THR A 82 5.86 4.17 7.57
CA THR A 82 6.44 4.80 8.75
C THR A 82 5.45 4.61 9.89
N GLU A 83 5.88 4.67 11.14
CA GLU A 83 4.95 4.53 12.28
C GLU A 83 3.79 5.55 12.21
N ASP A 84 4.09 6.80 11.86
CA ASP A 84 3.10 7.86 11.69
C ASP A 84 2.11 7.63 10.52
N SER A 85 2.42 6.72 9.60
CA SER A 85 1.53 6.38 8.47
C SER A 85 0.65 5.17 8.72
N LEU A 86 0.92 4.42 9.81
CA LEU A 86 0.09 3.30 10.24
C LEU A 86 -1.23 3.81 10.81
N LYS A 87 -2.32 3.20 10.37
CA LYS A 87 -3.63 3.37 10.98
C LYS A 87 -3.97 2.16 11.83
N THR A 88 -4.60 2.41 12.96
CA THR A 88 -5.26 1.38 13.78
C THR A 88 -6.60 0.98 13.18
N VAL A 89 -7.16 -0.16 13.60
CA VAL A 89 -8.51 -0.60 13.18
C VAL A 89 -9.58 0.42 13.55
N ALA A 90 -9.51 1.02 14.74
CA ALA A 90 -10.44 2.06 15.16
C ALA A 90 -10.39 3.25 14.19
N GLU A 91 -9.20 3.77 13.89
CA GLU A 91 -9.04 4.89 12.96
C GLU A 91 -9.53 4.55 11.55
N ILE A 92 -9.30 3.33 11.06
CA ILE A 92 -9.77 2.88 9.75
C ILE A 92 -11.31 2.90 9.68
N LYS A 93 -11.98 2.48 10.77
CA LYS A 93 -13.45 2.48 10.86
C LYS A 93 -14.02 3.89 11.02
N ASP A 94 -13.41 4.70 11.89
CA ASP A 94 -13.88 6.05 12.21
C ASP A 94 -13.68 7.04 11.05
N THR A 95 -12.59 6.90 10.28
CA THR A 95 -12.31 7.76 9.12
C THR A 95 -13.13 7.42 7.88
N GLN A 96 -13.96 6.37 7.92
CA GLN A 96 -14.83 5.95 6.83
C GLN A 96 -14.13 5.88 5.45
N LEU A 97 -12.92 5.30 5.43
CA LEU A 97 -12.12 5.18 4.20
C LEU A 97 -12.85 4.40 3.11
N GLY A 98 -12.64 4.79 1.86
CA GLY A 98 -13.12 4.10 0.66
C GLY A 98 -14.39 4.65 0.03
N MET A 99 -14.93 5.76 0.56
CA MET A 99 -16.17 6.41 0.07
C MET A 99 -15.99 7.20 -1.24
N ASN A 100 -14.76 7.42 -1.69
CA ASN A 100 -14.50 8.07 -2.98
C ASN A 100 -14.34 7.03 -4.11
N GLU A 101 -14.60 7.44 -5.36
CA GLU A 101 -14.53 6.55 -6.52
C GLU A 101 -13.17 5.86 -6.70
N ARG A 102 -12.09 6.53 -6.30
CA ARG A 102 -10.70 6.04 -6.44
C ARG A 102 -10.33 5.03 -5.35
N GLY A 103 -11.05 5.00 -4.23
CA GLY A 103 -10.68 4.31 -3.01
C GLY A 103 -9.51 4.99 -2.29
N ASP A 104 -9.40 4.70 -1.00
CA ASP A 104 -8.36 5.24 -0.12
C ASP A 104 -7.28 4.21 0.16
N TYR A 105 -6.07 4.68 0.40
CA TYR A 105 -4.91 3.83 0.71
C TYR A 105 -4.43 4.11 2.13
N PHE A 106 -4.05 3.05 2.84
CA PHE A 106 -3.53 3.16 4.20
C PHE A 106 -2.49 2.10 4.48
N ASN A 107 -1.57 2.42 5.39
CA ASN A 107 -0.62 1.46 5.94
C ASN A 107 -1.19 0.91 7.24
N PHE A 108 -0.95 -0.38 7.49
CA PHE A 108 -1.58 -1.09 8.60
C PHE A 108 -0.63 -2.16 9.13
N ARG A 109 -0.51 -2.28 10.46
CA ARG A 109 0.25 -3.34 11.11
C ARG A 109 -0.69 -4.13 12.00
N ALA A 110 -0.88 -5.41 11.70
CA ALA A 110 -1.83 -6.25 12.42
C ALA A 110 -1.45 -7.73 12.37
N THR A 111 -2.03 -8.49 13.28
CA THR A 111 -1.83 -9.94 13.41
C THR A 111 -2.96 -10.68 12.71
N ILE A 112 -2.61 -11.68 11.88
CA ILE A 112 -3.61 -12.54 11.24
C ILE A 112 -4.22 -13.46 12.29
N MET A 113 -5.53 -13.37 12.51
CA MET A 113 -6.25 -14.15 13.53
C MET A 113 -6.96 -15.36 12.92
N TYR A 114 -7.44 -15.24 11.69
CA TYR A 114 -8.17 -16.30 11.00
C TYR A 114 -7.99 -16.15 9.50
N ILE A 115 -7.84 -17.27 8.80
CA ILE A 115 -7.81 -17.37 7.35
C ILE A 115 -8.96 -18.28 6.94
N LYS A 116 -9.80 -17.82 6.01
CA LYS A 116 -10.91 -18.59 5.48
C LYS A 116 -10.37 -19.69 4.55
N SER A 117 -10.48 -20.94 4.98
CA SER A 117 -9.83 -22.08 4.32
C SER A 117 -10.67 -22.70 3.19
N GLU A 118 -11.97 -22.46 3.10
CA GLU A 118 -12.81 -23.09 2.08
C GLU A 118 -12.59 -22.48 0.68
N THR A 119 -12.34 -21.17 0.63
CA THR A 119 -12.22 -20.39 -0.61
C THR A 119 -10.85 -19.74 -0.77
N ILE A 120 -9.79 -20.41 -0.30
CA ILE A 120 -8.42 -19.86 -0.20
C ILE A 120 -7.75 -19.59 -1.56
N SER A 121 -8.19 -20.28 -2.62
CA SER A 121 -7.69 -20.13 -3.98
C SER A 121 -8.82 -20.26 -5.00
N TYR A 122 -8.53 -19.91 -6.26
CA TYR A 122 -9.43 -20.15 -7.39
C TYR A 122 -8.65 -20.72 -8.58
N PRO A 123 -9.28 -21.57 -9.42
CA PRO A 123 -8.68 -22.07 -10.64
C PRO A 123 -8.56 -20.93 -11.66
N ALA A 124 -7.35 -20.52 -12.02
CA ALA A 124 -7.09 -19.43 -12.96
C ALA A 124 -6.51 -19.94 -14.29
N CYS A 125 -6.61 -19.11 -15.33
CA CYS A 125 -6.05 -19.39 -16.65
C CYS A 125 -4.52 -19.47 -16.60
N PRO A 126 -3.88 -20.54 -17.11
CA PRO A 126 -2.41 -20.65 -17.17
C PRO A 126 -1.75 -19.74 -18.22
N THR A 127 -2.52 -19.08 -19.09
CA THR A 127 -1.96 -18.20 -20.12
C THR A 127 -1.30 -16.98 -19.48
N GLU A 128 -0.08 -16.65 -19.92
CA GLU A 128 0.66 -15.49 -19.42
C GLU A 128 -0.22 -14.22 -19.44
N ARG A 129 -0.23 -13.48 -18.33
CA ARG A 129 -1.02 -12.25 -18.12
C ARG A 129 -2.56 -12.43 -18.18
N CYS A 130 -3.07 -13.66 -18.01
CA CYS A 130 -4.50 -13.92 -17.85
C CYS A 130 -4.80 -14.53 -16.47
N ASN A 131 -5.38 -13.74 -15.56
CA ASN A 131 -5.79 -14.22 -14.24
C ASN A 131 -7.30 -14.53 -14.16
N LYS A 132 -7.97 -14.75 -15.30
CA LYS A 132 -9.41 -15.01 -15.33
C LYS A 132 -9.69 -16.39 -14.72
N LYS A 133 -10.66 -16.46 -13.81
CA LYS A 133 -11.15 -17.73 -13.24
C LYS A 133 -11.66 -18.64 -14.37
N LEU A 134 -11.23 -19.89 -14.36
CA LEU A 134 -11.68 -20.91 -15.29
C LEU A 134 -13.02 -21.51 -14.85
N LEU A 135 -13.79 -21.94 -15.83
CA LEU A 135 -15.02 -22.71 -15.65
C LEU A 135 -14.74 -24.16 -16.03
N ARG A 136 -15.33 -25.13 -15.32
CA ARG A 136 -15.30 -26.52 -15.76
C ARG A 136 -16.14 -26.67 -17.03
N ASP A 137 -15.60 -27.36 -18.02
CA ASP A 137 -16.23 -27.63 -19.31
C ASP A 137 -16.15 -29.15 -19.55
N GLY A 138 -17.13 -29.89 -19.00
CA GLY A 138 -17.04 -31.36 -18.91
C GLY A 138 -16.22 -31.86 -17.71
N ASP A 139 -15.87 -33.15 -17.74
CA ASP A 139 -15.26 -33.83 -16.59
C ASP A 139 -13.77 -33.45 -16.39
N ASP A 140 -13.01 -33.29 -17.47
CA ASP A 140 -11.54 -33.15 -17.44
C ASP A 140 -11.00 -31.90 -18.17
N GLU A 141 -11.86 -30.96 -18.58
CA GLU A 141 -11.43 -29.73 -19.26
C GLU A 141 -11.86 -28.46 -18.53
N TRP A 142 -11.02 -27.43 -18.64
CA TRP A 142 -11.22 -26.12 -18.07
C TRP A 142 -11.23 -25.05 -19.15
N ARG A 143 -12.30 -24.26 -19.22
CA ARG A 143 -12.46 -23.20 -20.22
C ARG A 143 -12.16 -21.82 -19.66
N CYS A 144 -11.33 -21.05 -20.37
CA CYS A 144 -11.12 -19.64 -20.13
C CYS A 144 -11.97 -18.80 -21.07
N GLU A 145 -12.99 -18.10 -20.57
CA GLU A 145 -13.83 -17.21 -21.40
C GLU A 145 -13.07 -16.02 -21.98
N LYS A 146 -12.00 -15.57 -21.33
CA LYS A 146 -11.22 -14.41 -21.80
C LYS A 146 -10.28 -14.77 -22.95
N CYS A 147 -9.64 -15.94 -22.87
CA CYS A 147 -8.69 -16.40 -23.87
C CYS A 147 -9.35 -17.26 -24.95
N ASP A 148 -10.59 -17.71 -24.72
CA ASP A 148 -11.32 -18.69 -25.51
C ASP A 148 -10.49 -19.96 -25.78
N LYS A 149 -9.95 -20.52 -24.70
CA LYS A 149 -9.07 -21.71 -24.72
C LYS A 149 -9.50 -22.71 -23.67
N LEU A 150 -9.25 -23.98 -23.98
CA LEU A 150 -9.38 -25.12 -23.08
C LEU A 150 -8.00 -25.49 -22.50
N PHE A 151 -8.00 -25.90 -21.24
CA PHE A 151 -6.82 -26.35 -20.53
C PHE A 151 -7.13 -27.67 -19.82
N PRO A 152 -6.17 -28.62 -19.78
CA PRO A 152 -6.33 -29.87 -19.04
C PRO A 152 -6.32 -29.66 -17.52
N ALA A 153 -5.68 -28.59 -17.05
CA ALA A 153 -5.61 -28.24 -15.64
C ALA A 153 -5.57 -26.72 -15.46
N PRO A 154 -6.13 -26.20 -14.35
CA PRO A 154 -6.02 -24.80 -13.99
C PRO A 154 -4.66 -24.48 -13.36
N ASP A 155 -4.30 -23.19 -13.33
CA ASP A 155 -3.28 -22.67 -12.42
C ASP A 155 -3.97 -22.04 -11.21
N HIS A 156 -3.90 -22.67 -10.04
CA HIS A 156 -4.52 -22.11 -8.84
C HIS A 156 -3.80 -20.84 -8.40
N ARG A 157 -4.58 -19.81 -8.09
CA ARG A 157 -4.08 -18.54 -7.55
C ARG A 157 -4.76 -18.23 -6.22
N TYR A 158 -4.00 -17.72 -5.25
CA TYR A 158 -4.59 -17.38 -3.95
C TYR A 158 -5.60 -16.24 -4.04
N LEU A 159 -6.64 -16.39 -3.23
CA LEU A 159 -7.62 -15.37 -2.87
C LEU A 159 -7.84 -15.49 -1.36
N ILE A 160 -6.89 -14.95 -0.60
CA ILE A 160 -6.89 -15.03 0.86
C ILE A 160 -7.95 -14.08 1.39
N GLN A 161 -8.93 -14.62 2.12
CA GLN A 161 -9.82 -13.83 2.97
C GLN A 161 -9.45 -14.11 4.41
N MET A 162 -9.13 -13.06 5.17
CA MET A 162 -8.63 -13.21 6.53
C MET A 162 -9.17 -12.12 7.44
N THR A 163 -9.28 -12.44 8.73
CA THR A 163 -9.41 -11.41 9.77
C THR A 163 -8.05 -11.10 10.34
N VAL A 164 -7.75 -9.83 10.49
CA VAL A 164 -6.58 -9.34 11.19
C VAL A 164 -7.00 -8.49 12.38
N GLN A 165 -6.15 -8.42 13.39
CA GLN A 165 -6.42 -7.71 14.63
C GLN A 165 -5.21 -6.88 15.08
N ASP A 166 -5.51 -5.69 15.61
CA ASP A 166 -4.62 -4.91 16.45
C ASP A 166 -5.26 -4.68 17.83
N HIS A 167 -4.64 -3.85 18.66
CA HIS A 167 -5.13 -3.53 20.00
C HIS A 167 -6.46 -2.73 20.01
N THR A 168 -6.92 -2.23 18.87
CA THR A 168 -8.13 -1.41 18.74
C THR A 168 -9.31 -2.15 18.10
N GLY A 169 -9.08 -3.32 17.49
CA GLY A 169 -10.15 -4.19 17.03
C GLY A 169 -9.77 -5.12 15.88
N THR A 170 -10.79 -5.65 15.21
CA THR A 170 -10.66 -6.62 14.12
C THR A 170 -11.15 -6.05 12.79
N LEU A 171 -10.48 -6.42 11.70
CA LEU A 171 -10.81 -6.04 10.32
C LEU A 171 -10.75 -7.26 9.39
N TRP A 172 -11.67 -7.33 8.42
CA TRP A 172 -11.60 -8.30 7.32
C TRP A 172 -10.78 -7.74 6.17
N LEU A 173 -9.81 -8.51 5.69
CA LEU A 173 -8.94 -8.17 4.57
C LEU A 173 -9.03 -9.26 3.47
N SER A 174 -8.90 -8.82 2.22
CA SER A 174 -8.69 -9.73 1.07
C SER A 174 -7.31 -9.53 0.45
N GLY A 175 -6.56 -10.59 0.20
CA GLY A 175 -5.28 -10.59 -0.50
C GLY A 175 -5.30 -11.50 -1.72
N PHE A 176 -4.64 -11.08 -2.80
CA PHE A 176 -4.49 -11.89 -4.01
C PHE A 176 -3.23 -12.77 -3.95
N ASN A 177 -2.88 -13.38 -5.07
CA ASN A 177 -1.85 -14.40 -5.18
C ASN A 177 -0.53 -14.04 -4.49
N GLU A 178 -0.05 -12.82 -4.71
CA GLU A 178 1.22 -12.31 -4.20
C GLU A 178 1.20 -12.21 -2.65
N VAL A 179 0.04 -11.88 -2.08
CA VAL A 179 -0.17 -11.85 -0.62
C VAL A 179 -0.20 -13.27 -0.06
N GLY A 180 -0.91 -14.18 -0.73
CA GLY A 180 -0.99 -15.58 -0.32
C GLY A 180 0.37 -16.28 -0.32
N GLN A 181 1.21 -16.01 -1.31
CA GLN A 181 2.57 -16.56 -1.41
C GLN A 181 3.52 -16.10 -0.29
N ILE A 182 3.21 -14.99 0.39
CA ILE A 182 3.99 -14.49 1.54
C ILE A 182 3.47 -15.08 2.85
N ILE A 183 2.15 -15.26 2.96
CA ILE A 183 1.50 -15.76 4.18
C ILE A 183 1.67 -17.29 4.30
N LEU A 184 1.51 -18.02 3.20
CA LEU A 184 1.56 -19.46 3.15
C LEU A 184 2.94 -19.95 2.69
N PRO A 185 3.41 -21.12 3.16
CA PRO A 185 4.78 -21.57 2.90
C PRO A 185 5.00 -22.21 1.52
N MET A 186 4.01 -22.16 0.64
CA MET A 186 3.99 -22.87 -0.65
C MET A 186 3.11 -22.12 -1.65
N ASN A 187 3.10 -22.57 -2.91
CA ASN A 187 2.20 -22.02 -3.91
C ASN A 187 0.79 -22.64 -3.81
N ALA A 188 -0.19 -22.01 -4.47
CA ALA A 188 -1.58 -22.42 -4.35
C ALA A 188 -1.87 -23.79 -5.00
N ASN A 189 -1.13 -24.19 -6.05
CA ASN A 189 -1.29 -25.52 -6.64
C ASN A 189 -0.84 -26.61 -5.64
N GLU A 190 0.32 -26.42 -5.01
CA GLU A 190 0.85 -27.33 -3.98
C GLU A 190 -0.12 -27.47 -2.81
N LEU A 191 -0.65 -26.36 -2.30
CA LEU A 191 -1.56 -26.38 -1.17
C LEU A 191 -2.88 -27.11 -1.51
N ILE A 192 -3.41 -26.94 -2.72
CA ILE A 192 -4.62 -27.61 -3.16
C ILE A 192 -4.39 -29.11 -3.38
N GLY A 193 -3.24 -29.51 -3.92
CA GLY A 193 -2.86 -30.93 -4.01
C GLY A 193 -2.79 -31.61 -2.62
N ILE A 194 -2.29 -30.89 -1.61
CA ILE A 194 -2.33 -31.38 -0.21
C ILE A 194 -3.77 -31.50 0.26
N LYS A 195 -4.63 -30.52 -0.01
CA LYS A 195 -6.05 -30.57 0.40
C LYS A 195 -6.78 -31.81 -0.14
N GLU A 196 -6.48 -32.21 -1.37
CA GLU A 196 -7.11 -33.38 -2.01
C GLU A 196 -6.65 -34.73 -1.43
N THR A 197 -5.47 -34.77 -0.80
CA THR A 197 -4.82 -36.01 -0.33
C THR A 197 -4.76 -36.14 1.18
N ASP A 198 -4.62 -35.01 1.89
CA ASP A 198 -4.51 -34.91 3.34
C ASP A 198 -5.11 -33.59 3.86
N GLU A 199 -6.42 -33.63 4.12
CA GLU A 199 -7.16 -32.49 4.67
C GLU A 199 -6.62 -32.06 6.06
N ALA A 200 -6.10 -32.99 6.88
CA ALA A 200 -5.56 -32.65 8.19
C ALA A 200 -4.27 -31.84 8.08
N GLN A 201 -3.37 -32.22 7.18
CA GLN A 201 -2.17 -31.45 6.86
C GLN A 201 -2.52 -30.08 6.27
N TYR A 202 -3.51 -30.01 5.38
CA TYR A 202 -4.01 -28.75 4.84
C TYR A 202 -4.46 -27.78 5.95
N GLN A 203 -5.33 -28.22 6.86
CA GLN A 203 -5.83 -27.39 7.97
C GLN A 203 -4.69 -26.96 8.91
N LYS A 204 -3.72 -27.84 9.15
CA LYS A 204 -2.52 -27.50 9.93
C LYS A 204 -1.72 -26.39 9.27
N ILE A 205 -1.45 -26.46 7.96
CA ILE A 205 -0.71 -25.42 7.24
C ILE A 205 -1.42 -24.06 7.32
N VAL A 206 -2.74 -24.03 7.11
CA VAL A 206 -3.52 -22.79 7.20
C VAL A 206 -3.51 -22.22 8.62
N THR A 207 -3.62 -23.08 9.63
CA THR A 207 -3.55 -22.68 11.04
C THR A 207 -2.18 -22.13 11.42
N ASP A 208 -1.10 -22.79 10.99
CA ASP A 208 0.30 -22.36 11.22
C ASP A 208 0.64 -21.01 10.53
N ALA A 209 -0.21 -20.54 9.61
CA ALA A 209 -0.10 -19.23 8.97
C ALA A 209 -0.79 -18.10 9.76
N THR A 210 -1.59 -18.42 10.78
CA THR A 210 -2.19 -17.45 11.71
C THR A 210 -1.22 -17.05 12.82
N ALA A 211 -1.64 -16.13 13.70
CA ALA A 211 -0.87 -15.60 14.83
C ALA A 211 0.47 -14.93 14.44
N LYS A 212 0.61 -14.53 13.17
CA LYS A 212 1.76 -13.80 12.65
C LYS A 212 1.37 -12.34 12.38
N THR A 213 2.23 -11.42 12.80
CA THR A 213 2.05 -9.99 12.58
C THR A 213 2.76 -9.56 11.29
N TYR A 214 2.08 -8.75 10.50
CA TYR A 214 2.60 -8.20 9.25
C TYR A 214 2.39 -6.70 9.19
N THR A 215 3.23 -6.05 8.41
CA THR A 215 3.02 -4.69 7.93
C THR A 215 2.45 -4.74 6.51
N MET A 216 1.37 -4.01 6.27
CA MET A 216 0.55 -4.10 5.07
C MET A 216 0.29 -2.71 4.47
N VAL A 217 0.24 -2.67 3.15
CA VAL A 217 -0.34 -1.55 2.38
C VAL A 217 -1.69 -2.01 1.88
N CYS A 218 -2.74 -1.30 2.26
CA CYS A 218 -4.12 -1.68 1.99
C CYS A 218 -4.83 -0.60 1.17
N ARG A 219 -5.84 -1.02 0.41
CA ARG A 219 -6.83 -0.15 -0.24
C ARG A 219 -8.21 -0.40 0.35
N ALA A 220 -8.87 0.65 0.80
CA ALA A 220 -10.30 0.67 1.10
C ALA A 220 -11.07 1.15 -0.13
N LYS A 221 -12.10 0.43 -0.54
CA LYS A 221 -13.01 0.87 -1.59
C LYS A 221 -14.42 0.36 -1.30
N GLU A 222 -15.42 1.22 -1.44
CA GLU A 222 -16.82 0.81 -1.37
C GLU A 222 -17.17 -0.07 -2.58
N GLU A 223 -17.75 -1.23 -2.32
CA GLU A 223 -18.33 -2.11 -3.33
C GLU A 223 -19.83 -2.27 -3.02
N THR A 224 -20.67 -2.11 -4.04
CA THR A 224 -22.11 -2.41 -3.97
C THR A 224 -22.33 -3.84 -4.41
N TYR A 225 -22.86 -4.68 -3.53
CA TYR A 225 -23.25 -6.05 -3.84
C TYR A 225 -24.69 -6.29 -3.37
N ASN A 226 -25.57 -6.67 -4.29
CA ASN A 226 -27.01 -6.84 -4.04
C ASN A 226 -27.62 -5.63 -3.31
N ASP A 227 -27.37 -4.41 -3.82
CA ASP A 227 -27.86 -3.13 -3.27
C ASP A 227 -27.39 -2.80 -1.84
N VAL A 228 -26.43 -3.56 -1.30
CA VAL A 228 -25.78 -3.26 -0.03
C VAL A 228 -24.36 -2.76 -0.29
N ASN A 229 -24.10 -1.53 0.13
CA ASN A 229 -22.76 -0.98 0.12
C ASN A 229 -21.94 -1.56 1.28
N ARG A 230 -20.75 -2.06 0.96
CA ARG A 230 -19.77 -2.49 1.95
C ARG A 230 -18.39 -2.02 1.55
N THR A 231 -17.66 -1.45 2.49
CA THR A 231 -16.25 -1.16 2.29
C THR A 231 -15.46 -2.46 2.26
N LYS A 232 -14.74 -2.69 1.16
CA LYS A 232 -13.80 -3.78 1.01
C LYS A 232 -12.38 -3.28 1.21
N TYR A 233 -11.65 -4.00 2.05
CA TYR A 233 -10.25 -3.73 2.34
C TYR A 233 -9.38 -4.78 1.65
N SER A 234 -8.59 -4.34 0.68
CA SER A 234 -7.71 -5.21 -0.11
C SER A 234 -6.25 -4.96 0.25
N VAL A 235 -5.50 -6.03 0.53
CA VAL A 235 -4.05 -5.96 0.74
C VAL A 235 -3.35 -5.90 -0.61
N LEU A 236 -2.54 -4.88 -0.80
CA LEU A 236 -1.78 -4.65 -2.03
C LEU A 236 -0.34 -5.14 -1.88
N ARG A 237 0.24 -4.93 -0.70
CA ARG A 237 1.57 -5.39 -0.31
C ARG A 237 1.51 -5.85 1.14
N ILE A 238 2.26 -6.92 1.44
CA ILE A 238 2.43 -7.44 2.79
C ILE A 238 3.90 -7.77 3.00
N ALA A 239 4.41 -7.55 4.20
CA ALA A 239 5.77 -7.92 4.59
C ALA A 239 5.81 -8.29 6.08
N PRO A 240 6.70 -9.21 6.50
CA PRO A 240 6.98 -9.42 7.91
C PRO A 240 7.35 -8.09 8.59
N VAL A 241 7.02 -7.96 9.87
CA VAL A 241 7.40 -6.76 10.63
C VAL A 241 8.90 -6.77 10.88
N ASP A 242 9.57 -5.68 10.52
CA ASP A 242 10.90 -5.36 11.06
C ASP A 242 10.72 -4.81 12.47
N TRP A 243 10.86 -5.69 13.46
CA TRP A 243 10.64 -5.34 14.86
C TRP A 243 11.67 -4.35 15.41
N VAL A 244 12.89 -4.32 14.86
CA VAL A 244 13.92 -3.37 15.28
C VAL A 244 13.52 -1.97 14.83
N ALA A 245 13.18 -1.81 13.54
CA ALA A 245 12.73 -0.53 13.01
C ALA A 245 11.42 -0.07 13.67
N ALA A 246 10.44 -0.97 13.82
CA ALA A 246 9.16 -0.67 14.47
C ALA A 246 9.34 -0.23 15.94
N GLY A 247 10.20 -0.91 16.69
CA GLY A 247 10.48 -0.57 18.09
C GLY A 247 11.14 0.81 18.25
N LEU A 248 12.10 1.13 17.38
CA LEU A 248 12.75 2.45 17.36
C LEU A 248 11.75 3.56 17.02
N GLN A 249 10.92 3.38 16.00
CA GLN A 249 9.93 4.38 15.62
C GLN A 249 8.89 4.58 16.73
N LEU A 250 8.43 3.51 17.38
CA LEU A 250 7.55 3.61 18.54
C LEU A 250 8.18 4.39 19.68
N ALA A 251 9.47 4.14 19.98
CA ALA A 251 10.20 4.88 21.01
C ALA A 251 10.28 6.38 20.68
N GLU A 252 10.56 6.74 19.43
CA GLU A 252 10.55 8.14 18.99
C GLU A 252 9.18 8.80 19.16
N THR A 253 8.09 8.11 18.78
CA THR A 253 6.73 8.61 18.94
C THR A 253 6.36 8.81 20.41
N LEU A 254 6.74 7.87 21.28
CA LEU A 254 6.57 8.03 22.73
C LEU A 254 7.35 9.25 23.25
N LEU A 255 8.61 9.40 22.88
CA LEU A 255 9.42 10.55 23.30
C LEU A 255 8.79 11.88 22.85
N LYS A 256 8.32 11.98 21.60
CA LYS A 256 7.64 13.18 21.09
C LYS A 256 6.40 13.53 21.91
N ASN A 257 5.60 12.54 22.29
CA ASN A 257 4.33 12.76 22.99
C ASN A 257 4.50 13.02 24.50
N TYR A 258 5.59 12.55 25.12
CA TYR A 258 5.87 12.74 26.55
C TYR A 258 6.82 13.91 26.86
N SER A 259 7.47 14.48 25.84
CA SER A 259 8.38 15.64 26.00
C SER A 259 7.68 16.99 25.75
N ALA A 260 6.36 17.00 25.55
CA ALA A 260 5.51 18.18 25.39
C ALA A 260 4.66 18.39 26.65
#